data_AF-A0AAF3EYN5-F1
#
_entry.id   AF-A0AAF3EYN5-F1
#
_cell.length_a   1.000
_cell.length_b   1.000
_cell.length_c   1.000
_cell.angle_alpha   90.00
_cell.angle_beta   90.00
_cell.angle_gamma   90.00
#
_symmetry.space_group_name_H-M   'P 1'
#
loop_
_entity.id
_entity.type
_entity.pdbx_description
1 polymer ?
#
loop_
_entity_poly.entity_id
_entity_poly.type
_entity_poly.pdbx_seq_one_letter_code
_entity_poly.pdbx_strand_id
1 'polypeptide(L)'
;MGNSHSNGTNLMSSDIERLMRETGFSRDQLKHLYVRFCYIDKKGRGYLTPEDFTAISELTLNPLGARIVGTLFTHAGCEEPKMVFRQFVHVLSTFRPIDNHSRTLVNAKIQKMRFAFEICDVDGNGYITRNDFRKTLAKVLGTKIPIDRIDQIFDLSISESDGDQDEKISFNEFCKAMDNVEVVKRMSIYL
;
A
#
# COMPACT_ATOMS: atom_id res chain seq x y z
N MET A 1 45.34 4.42 -5.23
CA MET A 1 44.76 4.49 -6.59
C MET A 1 43.46 3.68 -6.59
N GLY A 2 42.47 4.16 -7.34
CA GLY A 2 41.03 4.00 -7.07
C GLY A 2 40.49 2.58 -6.92
N ASN A 3 39.60 2.43 -5.94
CA ASN A 3 38.81 1.24 -5.66
C ASN A 3 37.51 1.32 -6.50
N SER A 4 37.37 0.47 -7.52
CA SER A 4 36.18 0.43 -8.38
C SER A 4 35.05 -0.33 -7.70
N HIS A 5 34.15 0.38 -7.04
CA HIS A 5 32.82 -0.13 -6.68
C HIS A 5 31.89 -0.03 -7.90
N SER A 6 31.93 -1.04 -8.76
CA SER A 6 31.01 -1.18 -9.90
C SER A 6 30.13 -2.42 -9.73
N ASN A 7 29.21 -2.40 -8.77
CA ASN A 7 28.16 -3.44 -8.63
C ASN A 7 26.74 -2.86 -8.51
N GLY A 8 26.54 -1.58 -8.84
CA GLY A 8 25.27 -0.87 -8.56
C GLY A 8 24.33 -0.61 -9.74
N THR A 9 24.70 -0.90 -11.00
CA THR A 9 23.88 -0.47 -12.15
C THR A 9 23.96 -1.46 -13.30
N ASN A 10 23.13 -2.51 -13.26
CA ASN A 10 22.80 -3.24 -14.47
C ASN A 10 21.36 -3.74 -14.45
N LEU A 11 20.42 -2.85 -14.08
CA LEU A 11 19.10 -2.92 -14.71
C LEU A 11 19.34 -2.65 -16.19
N MET A 12 19.17 -3.67 -17.03
CA MET A 12 19.32 -3.53 -18.47
C MET A 12 18.45 -2.35 -18.94
N SER A 13 18.95 -1.53 -19.85
CA SER A 13 18.23 -0.37 -20.39
C SER A 13 16.82 -0.76 -20.90
N SER A 14 16.68 -1.97 -21.43
CA SER A 14 15.41 -2.58 -21.84
C SER A 14 14.42 -2.83 -20.70
N ASP A 15 14.89 -3.22 -19.50
CA ASP A 15 14.05 -3.45 -18.33
C ASP A 15 13.54 -2.14 -17.75
N ILE A 16 14.37 -1.10 -17.74
CA ILE A 16 13.98 0.25 -17.33
C ILE A 16 12.88 0.76 -18.27
N GLU A 17 13.06 0.67 -19.58
CA GLU A 17 12.07 1.13 -20.56
C GLU A 17 10.74 0.39 -20.45
N ARG A 18 10.78 -0.92 -20.16
CA ARG A 18 9.57 -1.70 -19.87
C ARG A 18 8.87 -1.19 -18.62
N LEU A 19 9.60 -1.02 -17.51
CA LEU A 19 9.04 -0.50 -16.25
C LEU A 19 8.44 0.91 -16.43
N MET A 20 9.07 1.77 -17.22
CA MET A 20 8.53 3.10 -17.54
C MET A 20 7.18 3.00 -18.23
N ARG A 21 7.02 2.08 -19.20
CA ARG A 21 5.73 1.88 -19.89
C ARG A 21 4.67 1.27 -18.98
N GLU A 22 5.05 0.31 -18.14
CA GLU A 22 4.12 -0.42 -17.25
C GLU A 22 3.63 0.44 -16.09
N THR A 23 4.51 1.29 -15.54
CA THR A 23 4.23 2.01 -14.28
C THR A 23 4.09 3.51 -14.44
N GLY A 24 4.53 4.05 -15.58
CA GLY A 24 4.56 5.47 -15.90
C GLY A 24 5.56 6.31 -15.09
N PHE A 25 6.46 5.68 -14.31
CA PHE A 25 7.57 6.38 -13.69
C PHE A 25 8.60 6.83 -14.74
N SER A 26 9.21 7.99 -14.51
CA SER A 26 10.34 8.44 -15.33
C SER A 26 11.60 7.59 -15.03
N ARG A 27 12.58 7.64 -15.95
CA ARG A 27 13.86 6.96 -15.75
C ARG A 27 14.55 7.39 -14.45
N ASP A 28 14.49 8.66 -14.09
CA ASP A 28 15.13 9.18 -12.88
C ASP A 28 14.35 8.80 -11.62
N GLN A 29 13.01 8.75 -11.68
CA GLN A 29 12.20 8.20 -10.60
C GLN A 29 12.51 6.72 -10.36
N LEU A 30 12.66 5.92 -11.41
CA LEU A 30 13.06 4.51 -11.29
C LEU A 30 14.45 4.34 -10.67
N LYS A 31 15.42 5.20 -11.01
CA LYS A 31 16.74 5.20 -10.34
C LYS A 31 16.62 5.52 -8.86
N HIS A 32 15.84 6.52 -8.48
CA HIS A 32 15.61 6.85 -7.06
C HIS A 32 14.95 5.70 -6.30
N LEU A 33 13.95 5.04 -6.92
CA LEU A 33 13.31 3.86 -6.35
C LEU A 33 14.31 2.71 -6.19
N TYR A 34 15.23 2.52 -7.14
CA TYR A 34 16.25 1.48 -7.05
C TYR A 34 17.24 1.75 -5.91
N VAL A 35 17.70 3.00 -5.74
CA VAL A 35 18.54 3.38 -4.60
C VAL A 35 17.82 3.11 -3.28
N ARG A 36 16.53 3.45 -3.17
CA ARG A 36 15.73 3.14 -1.99
C ARG A 36 15.58 1.62 -1.76
N PHE A 37 15.37 0.86 -2.82
CA PHE A 37 15.30 -0.60 -2.75
C PHE A 37 16.59 -1.20 -2.17
N CYS A 38 17.76 -0.77 -2.68
CA CYS A 38 19.05 -1.20 -2.15
C CYS A 38 19.30 -0.74 -0.71
N TYR A 39 18.80 0.43 -0.32
CA TYR A 39 18.89 0.90 1.07
C TYR A 39 18.10 0.00 2.03
N ILE A 40 16.95 -0.52 1.60
CA ILE A 40 16.13 -1.44 2.39
C ILE A 40 16.76 -2.84 2.38
N ASP A 41 17.25 -3.32 1.23
CA ASP A 41 17.97 -4.60 1.10
C ASP A 41 19.41 -4.53 1.63
N LYS A 42 19.57 -4.34 2.94
CA LYS A 42 20.89 -4.25 3.60
C LYS A 42 21.76 -5.48 3.37
N LYS A 43 21.15 -6.63 3.05
CA LYS A 43 21.83 -7.90 2.81
C LYS A 43 22.26 -8.08 1.34
N GLY A 44 21.84 -7.18 0.44
CA GLY A 44 22.21 -7.22 -0.97
C GLY A 44 21.73 -8.47 -1.71
N ARG A 45 20.56 -9.00 -1.34
CA ARG A 45 20.02 -10.26 -1.90
C ARG A 45 19.33 -10.06 -3.24
N GLY A 46 18.96 -8.83 -3.61
CA GLY A 46 18.17 -8.50 -4.78
C GLY A 46 16.66 -8.67 -4.57
N TYR A 47 16.21 -8.94 -3.34
CA TYR A 47 14.80 -9.03 -2.96
C TYR A 47 14.60 -8.53 -1.52
N LEU A 48 13.41 -7.98 -1.28
CA LEU A 48 12.95 -7.54 0.03
C LEU A 48 12.07 -8.59 0.68
N THR A 49 12.17 -8.68 1.99
CA THR A 49 11.35 -9.47 2.90
C THR A 49 10.65 -8.53 3.88
N PRO A 50 9.53 -8.90 4.53
CA PRO A 50 8.86 -8.04 5.50
C PRO A 50 9.79 -7.51 6.59
N GLU A 51 10.78 -8.31 7.00
CA GLU A 51 11.78 -7.93 8.00
C GLU A 51 12.67 -6.78 7.55
N ASP A 52 12.94 -6.63 6.26
CA ASP A 52 13.79 -5.56 5.75
C ASP A 52 13.12 -4.18 5.91
N PHE A 53 11.78 -4.14 5.92
CA PHE A 53 11.01 -2.90 6.13
C PHE A 53 11.08 -2.40 7.57
N THR A 54 11.58 -3.20 8.53
CA THR A 54 11.87 -2.72 9.90
C THR A 54 12.95 -1.64 9.93
N ALA A 55 13.76 -1.52 8.87
CA ALA A 55 14.73 -0.45 8.74
C ALA A 55 14.10 0.94 8.50
N ILE A 56 12.80 1.01 8.16
CA ILE A 56 12.08 2.25 7.86
C ILE A 56 11.35 2.69 9.12
N SER A 57 11.92 3.69 9.81
CA SER A 57 11.42 4.15 11.12
C SER A 57 9.97 4.63 11.03
N GLU A 58 9.62 5.31 9.94
CA GLU A 58 8.28 5.81 9.66
C GLU A 58 7.25 4.68 9.57
N LEU A 59 7.63 3.50 9.06
CA LEU A 59 6.75 2.33 9.06
C LEU A 59 6.70 1.68 10.44
N THR A 60 7.81 1.60 11.17
CA THR A 60 7.81 1.00 12.51
C THR A 60 7.04 1.82 13.55
N LEU A 61 7.02 3.15 13.40
CA LEU A 61 6.25 4.06 14.25
C LEU A 61 4.78 4.13 13.84
N ASN A 62 4.45 3.76 12.60
CA ASN A 62 3.07 3.72 12.13
C ASN A 62 2.36 2.50 12.74
N PRO A 63 1.23 2.67 13.47
CA PRO A 63 0.50 1.54 14.04
C PRO A 63 -0.03 0.54 13.01
N LEU A 64 -0.20 0.98 11.76
CA LEU A 64 -0.58 0.15 10.63
C LEU A 64 0.63 -0.36 9.83
N GLY A 65 1.86 -0.01 10.20
CA GLY A 65 3.07 -0.31 9.44
C GLY A 65 3.22 -1.78 9.06
N ALA A 66 3.08 -2.69 10.03
CA ALA A 66 3.14 -4.13 9.75
C ALA A 66 2.06 -4.60 8.77
N ARG A 67 0.86 -3.99 8.81
CA ARG A 67 -0.21 -4.31 7.85
C ARG A 67 0.09 -3.74 6.48
N ILE A 68 0.54 -2.48 6.40
CA ILE A 68 0.96 -1.86 5.15
C ILE A 68 2.00 -2.75 4.47
N VAL A 69 3.04 -3.19 5.21
CA VAL A 69 4.06 -4.10 4.68
C VAL A 69 3.42 -5.39 4.20
N GLY A 70 2.61 -6.09 5.01
CA GLY A 70 1.93 -7.32 4.59
C GLY A 70 1.08 -7.16 3.32
N THR A 71 0.32 -6.07 3.24
CA THR A 71 -0.50 -5.73 2.08
C THR A 71 0.36 -5.43 0.86
N LEU A 72 1.52 -4.76 0.98
CA LEU A 72 2.45 -4.54 -0.15
C LEU A 72 2.89 -5.87 -0.79
N PHE A 73 3.21 -6.90 0.01
CA PHE A 73 3.62 -8.21 -0.50
C PHE A 73 2.44 -8.99 -1.12
N THR A 74 1.28 -8.92 -0.49
CA THR A 74 0.05 -9.54 -1.02
C THR A 74 -0.33 -8.92 -2.36
N HIS A 75 -0.33 -7.58 -2.43
CA HIS A 75 -0.66 -6.80 -3.63
C HIS A 75 0.39 -6.96 -4.74
N ALA A 76 1.66 -7.21 -4.39
CA ALA A 76 2.71 -7.56 -5.35
C ALA A 76 2.51 -8.94 -6.01
N GLY A 77 1.57 -9.76 -5.52
CA GLY A 77 1.38 -11.14 -5.98
C GLY A 77 2.60 -12.02 -5.66
N CYS A 78 3.28 -11.75 -4.54
CA CYS A 78 4.44 -12.52 -4.12
C CYS A 78 4.00 -13.89 -3.59
N GLU A 79 4.38 -14.98 -4.28
CA GLU A 79 4.09 -16.37 -3.83
C GLU A 79 4.86 -16.74 -2.54
N GLU A 80 6.07 -16.22 -2.40
CA GLU A 80 6.87 -16.23 -1.17
C GLU A 80 7.00 -14.81 -0.63
N PRO A 81 7.34 -14.55 0.65
CA PRO A 81 7.56 -13.20 1.19
C PRO A 81 8.87 -12.57 0.66
N LYS A 82 9.09 -12.60 -0.65
CA LYS A 82 10.23 -12.08 -1.38
C LYS A 82 9.73 -11.19 -2.51
N MET A 83 10.06 -9.91 -2.43
CA MET A 83 9.66 -8.90 -3.39
C MET A 83 10.88 -8.41 -4.16
N VAL A 84 10.95 -8.70 -5.47
CA VAL A 84 12.01 -8.18 -6.33
C VAL A 84 11.73 -6.75 -6.76
N PHE A 85 12.74 -6.05 -7.29
CA PHE A 85 12.61 -4.64 -7.67
C PHE A 85 11.44 -4.37 -8.64
N ARG A 86 11.18 -5.25 -9.61
CA ARG A 86 10.04 -5.10 -10.53
C ARG A 86 8.71 -5.07 -9.79
N GLN A 87 8.49 -5.98 -8.83
CA GLN A 87 7.28 -6.03 -8.01
C GLN A 87 7.17 -4.79 -7.12
N PHE A 88 8.27 -4.39 -6.48
CA PHE A 88 8.33 -3.18 -5.66
C PHE A 88 7.88 -1.93 -6.44
N VAL A 89 8.38 -1.74 -7.66
CA VAL A 89 8.00 -0.61 -8.52
C VAL A 89 6.53 -0.69 -8.95
N HIS A 90 6.00 -1.87 -9.28
CA HIS A 90 4.59 -2.03 -9.64
C HIS A 90 3.66 -1.67 -8.48
N VAL A 91 3.95 -2.14 -7.27
CA VAL A 91 3.13 -1.79 -6.10
C VAL A 91 3.21 -0.29 -5.81
N LEU A 92 4.40 0.31 -5.90
CA LEU A 92 4.54 1.76 -5.69
C LEU A 92 3.87 2.59 -6.79
N SER A 93 3.67 2.03 -7.98
CA SER A 93 2.95 2.71 -9.07
C SER A 93 1.48 2.98 -8.71
N THR A 94 0.87 2.14 -7.86
CA THR A 94 -0.49 2.35 -7.32
C THR A 94 -0.60 3.68 -6.58
N PHE A 95 0.48 4.16 -5.96
CA PHE A 95 0.50 5.40 -5.20
C PHE A 95 0.99 6.61 -6.00
N ARG A 96 1.13 6.52 -7.33
CA ARG A 96 1.49 7.71 -8.12
C ARG A 96 0.44 8.81 -7.96
N PRO A 97 0.84 10.09 -7.96
CA PRO A 97 -0.10 11.20 -8.00
C PRO A 97 -0.93 11.05 -9.27
N ILE A 98 -2.22 11.24 -9.12
CA ILE A 98 -3.15 11.14 -10.23
C ILE A 98 -3.07 12.46 -11.01
N ASP A 99 -2.79 12.40 -12.32
CA ASP A 99 -2.85 13.57 -13.21
C ASP A 99 -4.26 13.74 -13.78
N ASN A 100 -4.81 14.95 -13.72
CA ASN A 100 -6.19 15.23 -14.15
C ASN A 100 -6.45 15.07 -15.67
N HIS A 101 -5.47 14.61 -16.45
CA HIS A 101 -5.52 14.54 -17.91
C HIS A 101 -5.62 13.11 -18.48
N SER A 102 -5.61 12.08 -17.64
CA SER A 102 -5.61 10.69 -18.12
C SER A 102 -6.97 9.99 -17.92
N ARG A 103 -7.43 9.13 -18.84
CA ARG A 103 -8.63 8.29 -18.64
C ARG A 103 -8.41 7.17 -17.59
N THR A 104 -7.21 7.09 -17.03
CA THR A 104 -6.77 6.08 -16.04
C THR A 104 -7.13 6.45 -14.58
N LEU A 105 -7.79 7.60 -14.34
CA LEU A 105 -8.19 8.12 -13.02
C LEU A 105 -8.98 7.10 -12.19
N VAL A 106 -9.99 6.47 -12.80
CA VAL A 106 -10.92 5.58 -12.11
C VAL A 106 -10.19 4.32 -11.64
N ASN A 107 -9.35 3.73 -12.52
CA ASN A 107 -8.56 2.56 -12.17
C ASN A 107 -7.55 2.89 -11.07
N ALA A 108 -6.85 4.02 -11.16
CA ALA A 108 -5.89 4.42 -10.12
C ALA A 108 -6.58 4.71 -8.78
N LYS A 109 -7.75 5.38 -8.77
CA LYS A 109 -8.56 5.60 -7.56
C LYS A 109 -9.02 4.27 -6.95
N ILE A 110 -9.57 3.37 -7.76
CA ILE A 110 -10.04 2.06 -7.32
C ILE A 110 -8.88 1.24 -6.74
N GLN A 111 -7.71 1.23 -7.35
CA GLN A 111 -6.54 0.50 -6.85
C GLN A 111 -6.06 1.04 -5.49
N LYS A 112 -6.07 2.37 -5.29
CA LYS A 112 -5.77 2.96 -3.97
C LYS A 112 -6.82 2.62 -2.92
N MET A 113 -8.11 2.66 -3.29
CA MET A 113 -9.20 2.25 -2.39
C MET A 113 -9.10 0.77 -2.03
N ARG A 114 -8.74 -0.07 -3.01
CA ARG A 114 -8.53 -1.51 -2.82
C ARG A 114 -7.40 -1.76 -1.84
N PHE A 115 -6.28 -1.07 -1.99
CA PHE A 115 -5.17 -1.18 -1.04
C PHE A 115 -5.56 -0.72 0.37
N ALA A 116 -6.32 0.36 0.52
CA ALA A 116 -6.82 0.81 1.82
C ALA A 116 -7.79 -0.20 2.44
N PHE A 117 -8.66 -0.79 1.63
CA PHE A 117 -9.58 -1.85 2.04
C PHE A 117 -8.81 -3.08 2.55
N GLU A 118 -7.79 -3.53 1.82
CA GLU A 118 -6.93 -4.67 2.19
C GLU A 118 -6.09 -4.44 3.46
N ILE A 119 -5.89 -3.19 3.88
CA ILE A 119 -5.27 -2.88 5.20
C ILE A 119 -6.29 -3.03 6.34
N CYS A 120 -7.55 -2.76 6.05
CA CYS A 120 -8.66 -2.84 7.00
C CYS A 120 -9.14 -4.28 7.18
N ASP A 121 -9.34 -5.02 6.08
CA ASP A 121 -9.73 -6.43 6.04
C ASP A 121 -8.59 -7.31 6.59
N VAL A 122 -8.69 -7.71 7.87
CA VAL A 122 -7.59 -8.37 8.58
C VAL A 122 -7.54 -9.87 8.30
N ASP A 123 -8.70 -10.49 8.07
CA ASP A 123 -8.80 -11.92 7.81
C ASP A 123 -8.82 -12.24 6.30
N GLY A 124 -8.89 -11.22 5.44
CA GLY A 124 -8.80 -11.35 3.99
C GLY A 124 -10.03 -12.00 3.37
N ASN A 125 -11.17 -11.93 4.06
CA ASN A 125 -12.40 -12.58 3.61
C ASN A 125 -13.14 -11.75 2.53
N GLY A 126 -12.66 -10.55 2.21
CA GLY A 126 -13.25 -9.65 1.22
C GLY A 126 -14.29 -8.67 1.79
N TYR A 127 -14.47 -8.65 3.11
CA TYR A 127 -15.41 -7.82 3.86
C TYR A 127 -14.74 -7.21 5.08
N ILE A 128 -15.00 -5.94 5.38
CA ILE A 128 -14.59 -5.35 6.66
C ILE A 128 -15.67 -5.68 7.68
N THR A 129 -15.37 -6.61 8.58
CA THR A 129 -16.28 -6.97 9.68
C THR A 129 -16.09 -6.04 10.88
N ARG A 130 -17.03 -6.08 11.84
CA ARG A 130 -16.90 -5.38 13.13
C ARG A 130 -15.57 -5.70 13.82
N ASN A 131 -15.12 -6.95 13.73
CA ASN A 131 -13.86 -7.39 14.32
C ASN A 131 -12.65 -6.73 13.64
N ASP A 132 -12.67 -6.63 12.31
CA ASP A 132 -11.61 -6.00 11.53
C ASP A 132 -11.52 -4.51 11.80
N PHE A 133 -12.69 -3.85 11.88
CA PHE A 133 -12.80 -2.45 12.24
C PHE A 133 -12.25 -2.18 13.64
N ARG A 134 -12.65 -2.99 14.64
CA ARG A 134 -12.12 -2.93 16.01
C ARG A 134 -10.60 -3.08 16.03
N LYS A 135 -10.06 -4.11 15.36
CA LYS A 135 -8.60 -4.35 15.31
C LYS A 135 -7.87 -3.18 14.64
N THR A 136 -8.45 -2.59 13.60
CA THR A 136 -7.87 -1.46 12.87
C THR A 136 -7.86 -0.20 13.71
N LEU A 137 -9.02 0.18 14.27
CA LEU A 137 -9.13 1.38 15.12
C LEU A 137 -8.36 1.26 16.42
N ALA A 138 -8.34 0.08 17.07
CA ALA A 138 -7.54 -0.12 18.27
C ALA A 138 -6.04 0.09 18.01
N LYS A 139 -5.55 -0.25 16.81
CA LYS A 139 -4.16 0.07 16.42
C LYS A 139 -3.97 1.57 16.21
N VAL A 140 -4.87 2.23 15.48
CA VAL A 140 -4.73 3.65 15.12
C VAL A 140 -4.92 4.60 16.32
N LEU A 141 -5.90 4.33 17.16
CA LEU A 141 -6.31 5.19 18.28
C LEU A 141 -5.74 4.71 19.64
N GLY A 142 -5.11 3.53 19.65
CA GLY A 142 -4.58 2.89 20.85
C GLY A 142 -5.69 2.40 21.80
N THR A 143 -5.29 1.99 23.00
CA THR A 143 -6.20 1.51 24.06
C THR A 143 -7.04 2.61 24.73
N LYS A 144 -7.06 3.84 24.16
CA LYS A 144 -7.67 5.01 24.80
C LYS A 144 -9.17 5.14 24.55
N ILE A 145 -9.73 4.37 23.62
CA ILE A 145 -11.16 4.41 23.30
C ILE A 145 -11.81 3.09 23.74
N PRO A 146 -12.87 3.15 24.56
CA PRO A 146 -13.63 1.95 24.93
C PRO A 146 -14.18 1.23 23.70
N ILE A 147 -14.22 -0.10 23.75
CA ILE A 147 -14.71 -0.94 22.65
C ILE A 147 -16.14 -0.56 22.25
N ASP A 148 -16.99 -0.21 23.23
CA ASP A 148 -18.38 0.21 22.99
C ASP A 148 -18.48 1.48 22.12
N ARG A 149 -17.49 2.39 22.21
CA ARG A 149 -17.44 3.58 21.36
C ARG A 149 -16.97 3.24 19.94
N ILE A 150 -16.06 2.29 19.81
CA ILE A 150 -15.62 1.76 18.52
C ILE A 150 -16.80 1.09 17.80
N ASP A 151 -17.60 0.34 18.54
CA ASP A 151 -18.82 -0.29 18.04
C ASP A 151 -19.85 0.74 17.59
N GLN A 152 -20.10 1.79 18.37
CA GLN A 152 -20.99 2.88 17.96
C GLN A 152 -20.53 3.55 16.66
N ILE A 153 -19.22 3.78 16.48
CA ILE A 153 -18.68 4.36 15.24
C ILE A 153 -18.88 3.38 14.06
N PHE A 154 -18.71 2.08 14.30
CA PHE A 154 -18.95 1.06 13.29
C PHE A 154 -20.43 0.98 12.89
N ASP A 155 -21.32 0.99 13.88
CA ASP A 155 -22.78 0.96 13.69
C ASP A 155 -23.26 2.17 12.87
N LEU A 156 -22.71 3.36 13.15
CA LEU A 156 -22.96 4.55 12.34
C LEU A 156 -22.46 4.36 10.90
N SER A 157 -21.23 3.85 10.73
CA SER A 157 -20.64 3.61 9.41
C SER A 157 -21.44 2.62 8.56
N ILE A 158 -21.94 1.54 9.18
CA ILE A 158 -22.84 0.56 8.57
C ILE A 158 -24.16 1.23 8.22
N SER A 159 -24.81 1.94 9.15
CA SER A 159 -26.12 2.56 8.89
C SER A 159 -26.13 3.53 7.72
N GLU A 160 -24.98 4.16 7.43
CA GLU A 160 -24.82 5.10 6.32
C GLU A 160 -24.44 4.42 5.00
N SER A 161 -23.89 3.19 5.04
CA SER A 161 -23.18 2.60 3.89
C SER A 161 -23.62 1.19 3.51
N ASP A 162 -24.16 0.39 4.44
CA ASP A 162 -24.59 -1.00 4.28
C ASP A 162 -25.93 -1.05 3.53
N GLY A 163 -25.84 -1.34 2.23
CA GLY A 163 -26.99 -1.33 1.33
C GLY A 163 -27.68 -2.69 1.23
N ASP A 164 -26.98 -3.79 1.55
CA ASP A 164 -27.50 -5.14 1.46
C ASP A 164 -27.86 -5.76 2.83
N GLN A 165 -27.61 -5.02 3.92
CA GLN A 165 -27.96 -5.34 5.30
C GLN A 165 -27.28 -6.63 5.79
N ASP A 166 -26.06 -6.89 5.32
CA ASP A 166 -25.27 -8.07 5.71
C ASP A 166 -24.44 -7.85 7.00
N GLU A 167 -24.55 -6.67 7.61
CA GLU A 167 -23.80 -6.19 8.79
C GLU A 167 -22.27 -6.17 8.59
N LYS A 168 -21.82 -6.10 7.34
CA LYS A 168 -20.42 -5.96 6.96
C LYS A 168 -20.27 -4.82 5.97
N ILE A 169 -19.02 -4.48 5.65
CA ILE A 169 -18.73 -3.47 4.63
C ILE A 169 -18.01 -4.17 3.48
N SER A 170 -18.72 -4.34 2.38
CA SER A 170 -18.15 -4.80 1.12
C SER A 170 -17.22 -3.75 0.52
N PHE A 171 -16.38 -4.15 -0.44
CA PHE A 171 -15.50 -3.21 -1.15
C PHE A 171 -16.28 -2.06 -1.82
N ASN A 172 -17.48 -2.34 -2.34
CA ASN A 172 -18.31 -1.34 -3.00
C ASN A 172 -18.83 -0.29 -2.02
N GLU A 173 -19.25 -0.72 -0.83
CA GLU A 173 -19.75 0.16 0.23
C GLU A 173 -18.61 0.98 0.83
N PHE A 174 -17.45 0.37 1.02
CA PHE A 174 -16.23 1.09 1.39
C PHE A 174 -15.89 2.20 0.39
N CYS A 175 -16.00 1.93 -0.92
CA CYS A 175 -15.77 2.96 -1.94
C CYS A 175 -16.77 4.11 -1.85
N LYS A 176 -18.06 3.82 -1.58
CA LYS A 176 -19.09 4.84 -1.40
C LYS A 176 -18.84 5.69 -0.15
N ALA A 177 -18.56 5.04 0.98
CA ALA A 177 -18.27 5.71 2.25
C ALA A 177 -17.04 6.64 2.14
N MET A 178 -16.02 6.21 1.38
CA MET A 178 -14.78 6.94 1.20
C MET A 178 -14.79 7.91 0.01
N ASP A 179 -15.90 8.04 -0.73
CA ASP A 179 -15.95 8.84 -1.96
C ASP A 179 -15.74 10.34 -1.68
N ASN A 180 -16.28 10.82 -0.55
CA ASN A 180 -16.15 12.21 -0.08
C ASN A 180 -14.84 12.49 0.68
N VAL A 181 -14.03 11.47 0.93
CA VAL A 181 -12.76 11.61 1.64
C VAL A 181 -11.63 11.72 0.62
N GLU A 182 -10.72 12.69 0.77
CA GLU A 182 -9.55 12.86 -0.11
C GLU A 182 -8.47 11.75 0.07
N VAL A 183 -8.87 10.49 0.24
CA VAL A 183 -8.01 9.32 0.43
C VAL A 183 -6.98 9.21 -0.70
N VAL A 184 -7.45 9.37 -1.94
CA VAL A 184 -6.64 9.28 -3.16
C VAL A 184 -5.46 10.23 -3.15
N LYS A 185 -5.69 11.47 -2.70
CA LYS A 185 -4.66 12.51 -2.62
C LYS A 185 -3.67 12.22 -1.49
N ARG A 186 -4.17 11.75 -0.35
CA ARG A 186 -3.34 11.39 0.82
C ARG A 186 -2.51 10.12 0.60
N MET A 187 -2.95 9.23 -0.28
CA MET A 187 -2.23 8.02 -0.70
C MET A 187 -1.42 8.24 -1.99
N SER A 188 -0.97 9.47 -2.24
CA SER A 188 -0.09 9.80 -3.37
C SER A 188 1.35 10.01 -2.88
N ILE A 189 2.31 9.35 -3.51
CA ILE A 189 3.74 9.51 -3.24
C ILE A 189 4.32 10.42 -4.32
N TYR A 190 4.97 11.49 -3.90
CA TYR A 190 5.71 12.38 -4.77
C TYR A 190 7.18 11.96 -4.75
N LEU A 191 7.71 11.58 -5.92
CA LEU A 191 9.08 11.08 -6.14
C LEU A 191 9.89 12.05 -7.00
#